data_AF-A0AAU7KYN6-F1
#
_entry.id   AF-A0AAU7KYN6-F1
#
_cell.length_a   1.000
_cell.length_b   1.000
_cell.length_c   1.000
_cell.angle_alpha   90.00
_cell.angle_beta   90.00
_cell.angle_gamma   90.00
#
_symmetry.space_group_name_H-M   'P 1'
#
loop_
_entity.id
_entity.type
_entity.pdbx_description
1 polymer ?
#
loop_
_entity_poly.entity_id
_entity_poly.type
_entity_poly.pdbx_seq_one_letter_code
_entity_poly.pdbx_strand_id
1 'polypeptide(L)'
;MSQKSQPGRSRHAFAWTAQGVTLIGAGVDLVVGVLKLVTGVIVGSAALIADGIHSFSDIVTDAFVLAATHYGRQEPDRDHPYGHGRIETLATLWLGSVLIFVAGAIAWSSVERLLDRSSSAAPGLVAIAVAVVSLLAKEAIYHYTLRAARRFDSPLLEANAWHSRTDAMSTLVVLVGLVAGQFGVGWMDAVAAIVVGLMVGWVGGRLMWQSSRELIDTALPVEEQRAMRRLAESVPGVKSVHDLRTRQLGSDVVLDLHIVVAPRVTVSEAHEIGNAVSRQLREAHTRLKDVTFHIDPEDDEGQTEHSLRPGLPLREEIEQLLDERWSHQRAWQHRTALNLHYLDDRIDISLYVDSDIHHGDLDELAHQLCRDLETLPWVGQLKLWQGPGKA
;
A
#
# COMPACT_ATOMS: atom_id res chain seq x y z
N MET A 1 13.87 23.27 38.94
CA MET A 1 14.70 23.07 37.73
C MET A 1 14.30 21.75 37.10
N SER A 2 13.42 21.82 36.10
CA SER A 2 12.90 20.66 35.37
C SER A 2 13.85 20.35 34.22
N GLN A 3 14.46 19.16 34.25
CA GLN A 3 15.40 18.70 33.23
C GLN A 3 14.58 18.18 32.04
N LYS A 4 14.43 19.02 31.00
CA LYS A 4 13.90 18.60 29.70
C LYS A 4 14.79 17.48 29.14
N SER A 5 14.29 16.25 29.16
CA SER A 5 14.89 15.10 28.50
C SER A 5 15.00 15.36 27.00
N GLN A 6 16.21 15.32 26.45
CA GLN A 6 16.49 15.46 25.03
C GLN A 6 15.93 14.24 24.25
N PRO A 7 14.93 14.40 23.36
CA PRO A 7 14.30 13.26 22.66
C PRO A 7 15.17 12.62 21.56
N GLY A 8 16.29 13.24 21.18
CA GLY A 8 17.18 12.74 20.11
C GLY A 8 18.19 11.67 20.56
N ARG A 9 18.73 11.76 21.78
CA ARG A 9 19.81 10.85 22.25
C ARG A 9 19.32 9.43 22.56
N SER A 10 18.07 9.26 23.00
CA SER A 10 17.49 7.95 23.29
C SER A 10 17.14 7.15 22.03
N ARG A 11 16.69 7.82 20.96
CA ARG A 11 16.34 7.18 19.67
C ARG A 11 17.55 6.58 18.96
N HIS A 12 18.68 7.30 18.92
CA HIS A 12 19.91 6.76 18.34
C HIS A 12 20.47 5.60 19.17
N ALA A 13 20.53 5.72 20.50
CA ALA A 13 21.00 4.64 21.37
C ALA A 13 20.12 3.38 21.25
N PHE A 14 18.81 3.55 21.11
CA PHE A 14 17.87 2.47 20.81
C PHE A 14 18.13 1.83 19.45
N ALA A 15 18.23 2.63 18.37
CA ALA A 15 18.46 2.12 17.01
C ALA A 15 19.75 1.29 16.91
N TRP A 16 20.85 1.78 17.51
CA TRP A 16 22.12 1.05 17.57
C TRP A 16 22.02 -0.25 18.38
N THR A 17 21.31 -0.24 19.51
CA THR A 17 21.15 -1.44 20.33
C THR A 17 20.23 -2.46 19.66
N ALA A 18 19.16 -2.01 19.01
CA ALA A 18 18.25 -2.85 18.23
C ALA A 18 18.98 -3.50 17.04
N GLN A 19 19.75 -2.72 16.26
CA GLN A 19 20.58 -3.25 15.18
C GLN A 19 21.62 -4.25 15.69
N GLY A 20 22.27 -3.96 16.81
CA GLY A 20 23.24 -4.89 17.42
C GLY A 20 22.61 -6.21 17.87
N VAL A 21 21.42 -6.16 18.49
CA VAL A 21 20.68 -7.36 18.91
C VAL A 21 20.27 -8.20 17.69
N THR A 22 19.72 -7.56 16.66
CA THR A 22 19.32 -8.24 15.41
C THR A 22 20.52 -8.84 14.69
N LEU A 23 21.65 -8.14 14.60
CA LEU A 23 22.85 -8.63 13.93
C LEU A 23 23.48 -9.83 14.65
N ILE A 24 23.50 -9.80 15.99
CA ILE A 24 23.94 -10.94 16.80
C ILE A 24 23.01 -12.14 16.56
N GLY A 25 21.69 -11.92 16.58
CA GLY A 25 20.70 -12.96 16.29
C GLY A 25 20.92 -13.59 14.91
N ALA A 26 21.00 -12.76 13.86
CA ALA A 26 21.25 -13.20 12.49
C ALA A 26 22.57 -13.97 12.34
N GLY A 27 23.63 -13.53 13.01
CA GLY A 27 24.92 -14.23 13.01
C GLY A 27 24.85 -15.61 13.64
N VAL A 28 24.15 -15.75 14.77
CA VAL A 28 23.96 -17.05 15.43
C VAL A 28 23.07 -17.96 14.57
N ASP A 29 22.00 -17.42 14.00
CA ASP A 29 21.10 -18.16 13.11
C ASP A 29 21.82 -18.69 11.88
N LEU A 30 22.76 -17.91 11.32
CA LEU A 30 23.62 -18.36 10.22
C LEU A 30 24.51 -19.53 10.61
N VAL A 31 25.21 -19.42 11.74
CA VAL A 31 26.09 -20.48 12.22
C VAL A 31 25.29 -21.76 12.50
N VAL A 32 24.14 -21.61 13.16
CA VAL A 32 23.25 -22.72 13.51
C VAL A 32 22.66 -23.37 12.25
N GLY A 33 22.16 -22.58 11.30
CA GLY A 33 21.59 -23.07 10.05
C GLY A 33 22.60 -23.86 9.21
N VAL A 34 23.81 -23.31 9.03
CA VAL A 34 24.90 -23.99 8.31
C VAL A 34 25.31 -25.28 9.02
N LEU A 35 25.44 -25.25 10.35
CA LEU A 35 25.80 -26.43 11.13
C LEU A 35 24.77 -27.56 10.99
N LYS A 36 23.47 -27.23 11.07
CA LYS A 36 22.37 -28.17 10.83
C LYS A 36 22.43 -28.76 9.43
N LEU A 37 22.58 -27.92 8.41
CA LEU A 37 22.61 -28.36 7.01
C LEU A 37 23.77 -29.32 6.74
N VAL A 38 25.00 -28.94 7.12
CA VAL A 38 26.20 -29.76 6.93
C VAL A 38 26.08 -31.08 7.69
N THR A 39 25.66 -31.03 8.95
CA THR A 39 25.49 -32.24 9.78
C THR A 39 24.39 -33.15 9.23
N GLY A 40 23.27 -32.56 8.80
CA GLY A 40 22.14 -33.28 8.21
C GLY A 40 22.54 -34.04 6.95
N VAL A 41 23.34 -33.42 6.08
CA VAL A 41 23.88 -34.07 4.87
C VAL A 41 24.86 -35.20 5.23
N ILE A 42 25.79 -34.96 6.15
CA ILE A 42 26.79 -35.98 6.56
C ILE A 42 26.12 -37.19 7.20
N VAL A 43 25.11 -36.95 8.05
CA VAL A 43 24.42 -38.00 8.83
C VAL A 43 23.24 -38.60 8.04
N GLY A 44 22.80 -37.98 6.95
CA GLY A 44 21.67 -38.43 6.14
C GLY A 44 20.31 -38.22 6.80
N SER A 45 20.15 -37.20 7.66
CA SER A 45 18.85 -36.85 8.27
C SER A 45 18.11 -35.84 7.40
N ALA A 46 16.94 -36.22 6.88
CA ALA A 46 16.11 -35.31 6.11
C ALA A 46 15.50 -34.22 7.00
N ALA A 47 15.15 -34.54 8.26
CA ALA A 47 14.57 -33.57 9.17
C ALA A 47 15.57 -32.46 9.49
N LEU A 48 16.83 -32.82 9.77
CA LEU A 48 17.87 -31.85 10.09
C LEU A 48 18.28 -31.04 8.86
N ILE A 49 18.28 -31.63 7.67
CA ILE A 49 18.45 -30.89 6.40
C ILE A 49 17.32 -29.90 6.20
N ALA A 50 16.06 -30.31 6.38
CA ALA A 50 14.89 -29.43 6.21
C ALA A 50 14.92 -28.24 7.18
N ASP A 51 15.26 -28.48 8.45
CA ASP A 51 15.41 -27.44 9.48
C ASP A 51 16.61 -26.52 9.21
N GLY A 52 17.71 -27.07 8.67
CA GLY A 52 18.85 -26.30 8.20
C GLY A 52 18.50 -25.40 7.02
N ILE A 53 17.74 -25.92 6.04
CA ILE A 53 17.23 -25.15 4.90
C ILE A 53 16.28 -24.05 5.38
N HIS A 54 15.33 -24.35 6.27
CA HIS A 54 14.44 -23.34 6.88
C HIS A 54 15.25 -22.20 7.50
N SER A 55 16.20 -22.54 8.37
CA SER A 55 17.07 -21.56 9.05
C SER A 55 17.93 -20.75 8.06
N PHE A 56 18.43 -21.39 6.99
CA PHE A 56 19.20 -20.71 5.95
C PHE A 56 18.33 -19.79 5.08
N SER A 57 17.12 -20.24 4.75
CA SER A 57 16.12 -19.49 4.00
C SER A 57 15.70 -18.22 4.72
N ASP A 58 15.58 -18.23 6.05
CA ASP A 58 15.28 -17.03 6.83
C ASP A 58 16.37 -15.96 6.66
N ILE A 59 17.64 -16.34 6.71
CA ILE A 59 18.76 -15.40 6.55
C ILE A 59 18.84 -14.85 5.12
N VAL A 60 18.65 -15.73 4.13
CA VAL A 60 18.59 -15.30 2.72
C VAL A 60 17.41 -14.36 2.52
N THR A 61 16.26 -14.65 3.12
CA THR A 61 15.06 -13.80 3.10
C THR A 61 15.36 -12.42 3.67
N ASP A 62 15.95 -12.34 4.87
CA ASP A 62 16.30 -11.07 5.50
C ASP A 62 17.29 -10.25 4.66
N ALA A 63 18.35 -10.89 4.16
CA ALA A 63 19.33 -10.22 3.31
C ALA A 63 18.70 -9.73 1.99
N PHE A 64 17.82 -10.54 1.41
CA PHE A 64 17.14 -10.20 0.17
C PHE A 64 16.12 -9.09 0.36
N VAL A 65 15.35 -9.10 1.45
CA VAL A 65 14.43 -8.02 1.83
C VAL A 65 15.19 -6.72 2.06
N LEU A 66 16.35 -6.75 2.73
CA LEU A 66 17.18 -5.56 2.92
C LEU A 66 17.67 -4.99 1.57
N ALA A 67 18.15 -5.85 0.67
CA ALA A 67 18.57 -5.43 -0.66
C ALA A 67 17.38 -4.89 -1.47
N ALA A 68 16.27 -5.62 -1.52
CA ALA A 68 15.07 -5.24 -2.25
C ALA A 68 14.47 -3.92 -1.73
N THR A 69 14.48 -3.71 -0.42
CA THR A 69 14.07 -2.44 0.19
C THR A 69 15.01 -1.30 -0.22
N HIS A 70 16.32 -1.55 -0.27
CA HIS A 70 17.30 -0.54 -0.71
C HIS A 70 17.06 -0.10 -2.16
N TYR A 71 16.84 -1.07 -3.07
CA TYR A 71 16.52 -0.78 -4.47
C TYR A 71 15.10 -0.22 -4.66
N GLY A 72 14.13 -0.69 -3.88
CA GLY A 72 12.73 -0.26 -3.97
C GLY A 72 12.48 1.15 -3.46
N ARG A 73 13.32 1.65 -2.54
CA ARG A 73 13.26 3.02 -2.01
C ARG A 73 13.93 4.07 -2.89
N GLN A 74 14.43 3.70 -4.06
CA GLN A 74 14.97 4.68 -5.00
C GLN A 74 13.86 5.63 -5.46
N GLU A 75 14.21 6.91 -5.55
CA GLU A 75 13.30 7.96 -6.00
C GLU A 75 12.85 7.70 -7.46
N PRO A 76 11.70 8.28 -7.88
CA PRO A 76 11.29 8.25 -9.28
C PRO A 76 12.36 8.78 -10.23
N ASP A 77 12.47 8.13 -11.39
CA ASP A 77 13.34 8.56 -12.48
C ASP A 77 12.56 8.65 -13.80
N ARG A 78 13.26 8.88 -14.91
CA ARG A 78 12.63 9.07 -16.23
C ARG A 78 11.95 7.81 -16.75
N ASP A 79 12.49 6.64 -16.45
CA ASP A 79 11.96 5.35 -16.91
C ASP A 79 10.91 4.80 -15.91
N HIS A 80 10.95 5.27 -14.65
CA HIS A 80 10.05 4.89 -13.56
C HIS A 80 9.44 6.13 -12.86
N PRO A 81 8.46 6.82 -13.47
CA PRO A 81 7.87 8.05 -12.91
C PRO A 81 7.14 7.88 -11.56
N TYR A 82 6.74 6.66 -11.23
CA TYR A 82 6.11 6.31 -9.95
C TYR A 82 7.10 5.75 -8.91
N GLY A 83 8.39 5.66 -9.29
CA GLY A 83 9.45 5.09 -8.46
C GLY A 83 9.57 3.57 -8.55
N HIS A 84 10.44 3.04 -7.69
CA HIS A 84 10.95 1.68 -7.78
C HIS A 84 10.30 0.68 -6.81
N GLY A 85 9.24 1.09 -6.09
CA GLY A 85 8.65 0.28 -5.02
C GLY A 85 8.24 -1.13 -5.43
N ARG A 86 7.82 -1.34 -6.70
CA ARG A 86 7.46 -2.67 -7.20
C ARG A 86 8.63 -3.67 -7.25
N ILE A 87 9.89 -3.22 -7.18
CA ILE A 87 11.06 -4.10 -7.06
C ILE A 87 10.95 -4.93 -5.78
N GLU A 88 10.49 -4.33 -4.68
CA GLU A 88 10.28 -5.04 -3.41
C GLU A 88 9.21 -6.14 -3.55
N THR A 89 8.12 -5.83 -4.25
CA THR A 89 7.04 -6.77 -4.54
C THR A 89 7.53 -7.95 -5.39
N LEU A 90 8.27 -7.66 -6.48
CA LEU A 90 8.81 -8.68 -7.39
C LEU A 90 9.85 -9.57 -6.69
N ALA A 91 10.71 -8.95 -5.89
CA ALA A 91 11.68 -9.65 -5.07
C ALA A 91 10.99 -10.63 -4.11
N THR A 92 10.00 -10.16 -3.37
CA THR A 92 9.26 -10.97 -2.40
C THR A 92 8.50 -12.11 -3.08
N LEU A 93 7.92 -11.86 -4.26
CA LEU A 93 7.26 -12.87 -5.08
C LEU A 93 8.23 -13.98 -5.54
N TRP A 94 9.41 -13.59 -6.04
CA TRP A 94 10.46 -14.52 -6.46
C TRP A 94 10.94 -15.39 -5.29
N LEU A 95 11.21 -14.76 -4.14
CA LEU A 95 11.64 -15.44 -2.93
C LEU A 95 10.59 -16.44 -2.44
N GLY A 96 9.31 -16.04 -2.38
CA GLY A 96 8.21 -16.94 -2.03
C GLY A 96 8.14 -18.16 -2.96
N SER A 97 8.37 -17.95 -4.26
CA SER A 97 8.40 -19.02 -5.27
C SER A 97 9.55 -20.01 -5.04
N VAL A 98 10.75 -19.52 -4.70
CA VAL A 98 11.91 -20.36 -4.36
C VAL A 98 11.63 -21.19 -3.10
N LEU A 99 11.05 -20.59 -2.07
CA LEU A 99 10.72 -21.31 -0.83
C LEU A 99 9.70 -22.43 -1.07
N ILE A 100 8.66 -22.19 -1.87
CA ILE A 100 7.68 -23.23 -2.23
C ILE A 100 8.36 -24.36 -3.01
N PHE A 101 9.23 -24.05 -3.95
CA PHE A 101 9.97 -25.05 -4.72
C PHE A 101 10.84 -25.94 -3.80
N VAL A 102 11.61 -25.32 -2.90
CA VAL A 102 12.48 -26.03 -1.96
C VAL A 102 11.66 -26.87 -0.97
N ALA A 103 10.57 -26.32 -0.44
CA ALA A 103 9.61 -27.05 0.40
C ALA A 103 9.04 -28.29 -0.30
N GLY A 104 8.65 -28.14 -1.57
CA GLY A 104 8.17 -29.24 -2.41
C GLY A 104 9.22 -30.33 -2.60
N ALA A 105 10.48 -29.95 -2.85
CA ALA A 105 11.59 -30.88 -3.00
C ALA A 105 11.88 -31.67 -1.71
N ILE A 106 11.85 -31.00 -0.54
CA ILE A 106 12.00 -31.65 0.77
C ILE A 106 10.86 -32.62 1.02
N ALA A 107 9.61 -32.19 0.79
CA ALA A 107 8.44 -33.03 1.01
C ALA A 107 8.44 -34.26 0.08
N TRP A 108 8.74 -34.06 -1.21
CA TRP A 108 8.82 -35.13 -2.21
C TRP A 108 9.89 -36.17 -1.85
N SER A 109 11.13 -35.73 -1.60
CA SER A 109 12.22 -36.62 -1.21
C SER A 109 11.95 -37.37 0.11
N SER A 110 11.26 -36.72 1.06
CA SER A 110 10.88 -37.35 2.32
C SER A 110 9.76 -38.38 2.13
N VAL A 111 8.82 -38.15 1.22
CA VAL A 111 7.78 -39.12 0.86
C VAL A 111 8.38 -40.34 0.17
N GLU A 112 9.32 -40.14 -0.77
CA GLU A 112 10.04 -41.26 -1.41
C GLU A 112 10.76 -42.13 -0.36
N ARG A 113 11.46 -41.51 0.59
CA ARG A 113 12.11 -42.24 1.70
C ARG A 113 11.14 -43.03 2.56
N LEU A 114 9.92 -42.53 2.78
CA LEU A 114 8.87 -43.27 3.51
C LEU A 114 8.35 -44.47 2.72
N LEU A 115 8.17 -44.31 1.40
CA LEU A 115 7.60 -45.35 0.53
C LEU A 115 8.58 -46.49 0.25
N ASP A 116 9.85 -46.16 0.04
CA ASP A 116 10.89 -47.16 -0.28
C ASP A 116 11.22 -48.09 0.90
N ARG A 117 10.72 -47.79 2.12
CA ARG A 117 11.06 -48.50 3.38
C ARG A 117 12.55 -48.73 3.57
N SER A 118 13.40 -47.95 2.90
CA SER A 118 14.84 -48.04 3.07
C SER A 118 15.11 -47.74 4.55
N SER A 119 15.70 -48.70 5.24
CA SER A 119 16.13 -48.55 6.63
C SER A 119 17.21 -47.48 6.64
N SER A 120 16.79 -46.22 6.71
CA SER A 120 17.68 -45.09 6.91
C SER A 120 18.37 -45.37 8.23
N ALA A 121 19.70 -45.46 8.19
CA ALA A 121 20.50 -45.61 9.39
C ALA A 121 20.03 -44.55 10.39
N ALA A 122 19.81 -44.96 11.65
CA ALA A 122 19.33 -44.04 12.68
C ALA A 122 20.23 -42.79 12.66
N PRO A 123 19.66 -41.58 12.59
CA PRO A 123 20.44 -40.35 12.57
C PRO A 123 21.46 -40.38 13.71
N GLY A 124 22.76 -40.34 13.42
CA GLY A 124 23.78 -40.50 14.46
C GLY A 124 23.62 -39.50 15.61
N LEU A 125 24.11 -39.85 16.80
CA LEU A 125 24.04 -39.00 18.02
C LEU A 125 24.51 -37.56 17.80
N VAL A 126 25.36 -37.33 16.80
CA VAL A 126 25.82 -36.01 16.34
C VAL A 126 24.66 -35.12 15.86
N ALA A 127 23.69 -35.66 15.11
CA ALA A 127 22.52 -34.91 14.64
C ALA A 127 21.64 -34.44 15.82
N ILE A 128 21.45 -35.30 16.82
CA ILE A 128 20.73 -34.96 18.05
C ILE A 128 21.47 -33.86 18.82
N ALA A 129 22.79 -34.01 19.00
CA ALA A 129 23.60 -33.01 19.68
C ALA A 129 23.51 -31.64 18.99
N VAL A 130 23.59 -31.60 17.65
CA VAL A 130 23.44 -30.36 16.88
C VAL A 130 22.04 -29.77 17.01
N ALA A 131 20.99 -30.58 16.95
CA ALA A 131 19.61 -30.11 17.15
C ALA A 131 19.40 -29.54 18.56
N VAL A 132 19.93 -30.19 19.61
CA VAL A 132 19.88 -29.69 20.99
C VAL A 132 20.64 -28.37 21.14
N VAL A 133 21.87 -28.28 20.61
CA VAL A 133 22.65 -27.03 20.64
C VAL A 133 21.91 -25.91 19.93
N SER A 134 21.30 -26.21 18.78
CA SER A 134 20.51 -25.26 18.01
C SER A 134 19.27 -24.77 18.76
N LEU A 135 18.55 -25.68 19.41
CA LEU A 135 17.38 -25.37 20.23
C LEU A 135 17.76 -24.45 21.40
N LEU A 136 18.85 -24.76 22.10
CA LEU A 136 19.36 -23.93 23.20
C LEU A 136 19.84 -22.56 22.70
N ALA A 137 20.48 -22.50 21.53
CA ALA A 137 20.91 -21.24 20.93
C ALA A 137 19.71 -20.34 20.58
N LYS A 138 18.67 -20.87 19.92
CA LYS A 138 17.45 -20.12 19.61
C LYS A 138 16.71 -19.67 20.88
N GLU A 139 16.61 -20.51 21.91
CA GLU A 139 16.00 -20.11 23.19
C GLU A 139 16.84 -19.02 23.91
N ALA A 140 18.16 -19.08 23.80
CA ALA A 140 19.04 -18.03 24.34
C ALA A 140 18.85 -16.69 23.60
N ILE A 141 18.74 -16.72 22.26
CA ILE A 141 18.43 -15.54 21.45
C ILE A 141 17.05 -14.99 21.82
N TYR A 142 16.03 -15.84 21.96
CA TYR A 142 14.70 -15.43 22.39
C TYR A 142 14.77 -14.62 23.69
N HIS A 143 15.41 -15.16 24.73
CA HIS A 143 15.53 -14.46 26.01
C HIS A 143 16.40 -13.19 25.92
N TYR A 144 17.45 -13.19 25.10
CA TYR A 144 18.29 -12.02 24.88
C TYR A 144 17.50 -10.88 24.20
N THR A 145 16.84 -11.18 23.10
CA THR A 145 16.02 -10.23 22.33
C THR A 145 14.81 -9.76 23.13
N LEU A 146 14.15 -10.64 23.88
CA LEU A 146 12.99 -10.26 24.72
C LEU A 146 13.39 -9.34 25.87
N ARG A 147 14.56 -9.54 26.49
CA ARG A 147 15.08 -8.61 27.50
C ARG A 147 15.35 -7.24 26.91
N ALA A 148 15.91 -7.18 25.69
CA ALA A 148 16.10 -5.92 24.97
C ALA A 148 14.75 -5.28 24.62
N ALA A 149 13.79 -6.06 24.12
CA ALA A 149 12.44 -5.58 23.78
C ALA A 149 11.75 -4.91 24.97
N ARG A 150 11.76 -5.56 26.13
CA ARG A 150 11.17 -5.02 27.37
C ARG A 150 11.93 -3.82 27.91
N ARG A 151 13.26 -3.78 27.78
CA ARG A 151 14.07 -2.64 28.23
C ARG A 151 13.78 -1.37 27.44
N PHE A 152 13.45 -1.51 26.17
CA PHE A 152 13.25 -0.39 25.26
C PHE A 152 11.79 -0.21 24.83
N ASP A 153 10.85 -0.96 25.43
CA ASP A 153 9.43 -0.95 25.12
C ASP A 153 9.16 -1.02 23.60
N SER A 154 9.78 -2.02 22.96
CA SER A 154 9.79 -2.16 21.49
C SER A 154 8.97 -3.37 21.04
N PRO A 155 7.77 -3.15 20.47
CA PRO A 155 6.96 -4.21 19.88
C PRO A 155 7.66 -4.95 18.74
N LEU A 156 8.53 -4.26 17.99
CA LEU A 156 9.31 -4.85 16.89
C LEU A 156 10.33 -5.87 17.40
N LEU A 157 11.06 -5.54 18.48
CA LEU A 157 12.00 -6.47 19.09
C LEU A 157 11.26 -7.63 19.78
N GLU A 158 10.08 -7.38 20.34
CA GLU A 158 9.24 -8.44 20.90
C GLU A 158 8.79 -9.42 19.83
N ALA A 159 8.31 -8.93 18.68
CA ALA A 159 7.96 -9.76 17.53
C ALA A 159 9.16 -10.60 17.05
N ASN A 160 10.35 -10.00 16.93
CA ASN A 160 11.57 -10.71 16.54
C ASN A 160 11.96 -11.80 17.55
N ALA A 161 11.78 -11.55 18.85
CA ALA A 161 12.00 -12.58 19.87
C ALA A 161 11.03 -13.77 19.67
N TRP A 162 9.74 -13.51 19.51
CA TRP A 162 8.74 -14.55 19.29
C TRP A 162 8.96 -15.33 17.98
N HIS A 163 9.49 -14.68 16.95
CA HIS A 163 9.92 -15.35 15.72
C HIS A 163 11.00 -16.39 16.00
N SER A 164 12.09 -16.02 16.68
CA SER A 164 13.16 -16.94 17.10
C SER A 164 12.64 -18.11 17.94
N ARG A 165 11.64 -17.87 18.79
CA ARG A 165 10.98 -18.93 19.58
C ARG A 165 10.15 -19.89 18.72
N THR A 166 9.49 -19.38 17.68
CA THR A 166 8.73 -20.21 16.74
C THR A 166 9.68 -21.14 15.96
N ASP A 167 10.87 -20.65 15.59
CA ASP A 167 11.91 -21.50 14.99
C ASP A 167 12.41 -22.58 15.96
N ALA A 168 12.60 -22.22 17.23
CA ALA A 168 12.97 -23.19 18.27
C ALA A 168 11.93 -24.33 18.35
N MET A 169 10.64 -24.01 18.22
CA MET A 169 9.58 -25.02 18.17
C MET A 169 9.67 -25.90 16.92
N SER A 170 10.05 -25.36 15.76
CA SER A 170 10.31 -26.14 14.55
C SER A 170 11.48 -27.11 14.74
N THR A 171 12.59 -26.63 15.32
CA THR A 171 13.74 -27.47 15.69
C THR A 171 13.38 -28.55 16.71
N LEU A 172 12.42 -28.29 17.61
CA LEU A 172 11.92 -29.30 18.54
C LEU A 172 11.20 -30.45 17.81
N VAL A 173 10.42 -30.18 16.77
CA VAL A 173 9.80 -31.22 15.93
C VAL A 173 10.86 -32.13 15.32
N VAL A 174 11.94 -31.54 14.82
CA VAL A 174 13.09 -32.25 14.26
C VAL A 174 13.77 -33.11 15.33
N LEU A 175 14.03 -32.54 16.51
CA LEU A 175 14.64 -33.26 17.62
C LEU A 175 13.82 -34.49 18.04
N VAL A 176 12.49 -34.36 18.11
CA VAL A 176 11.60 -35.50 18.40
C VAL A 176 11.73 -36.59 17.33
N GLY A 177 11.78 -36.21 16.04
CA GLY A 177 12.00 -37.15 14.94
C GLY A 177 13.34 -37.87 15.04
N LEU A 178 14.42 -37.14 15.33
CA LEU A 178 15.77 -37.69 15.49
C LEU A 178 15.89 -38.66 16.67
N VAL A 179 15.32 -38.29 17.83
CA VAL A 179 15.33 -39.11 19.05
C VAL A 179 14.51 -40.38 18.85
N ALA A 180 13.32 -40.28 18.26
CA ALA A 180 12.51 -41.45 17.97
C ALA A 180 13.19 -42.42 16.98
N GLY A 181 13.97 -41.88 16.04
CA GLY A 181 14.84 -42.66 15.16
C GLY A 181 15.82 -43.57 15.92
N GLN A 182 16.31 -43.15 17.10
CA GLN A 182 17.20 -43.99 17.93
C GLN A 182 16.51 -45.22 18.51
N PHE A 183 15.20 -45.14 18.72
CA PHE A 183 14.40 -46.23 19.28
C PHE A 183 13.84 -47.16 18.18
N GLY A 184 14.41 -47.13 16.97
CA GLY A 184 13.99 -47.96 15.85
C GLY A 184 12.84 -47.38 15.01
N VAL A 185 12.44 -46.14 15.28
CA VAL A 185 11.34 -45.46 14.58
C VAL A 185 11.88 -44.50 13.50
N GLY A 186 12.77 -45.00 12.64
CA GLY A 186 13.50 -44.18 11.66
C GLY A 186 12.63 -43.38 10.68
N TRP A 187 11.41 -43.84 10.40
CA TRP A 187 10.44 -43.13 9.56
C TRP A 187 10.01 -41.77 10.14
N MET A 188 10.18 -41.55 11.46
CA MET A 188 9.85 -40.27 12.09
C MET A 188 10.75 -39.12 11.63
N ASP A 189 11.98 -39.39 11.18
CA ASP A 189 12.85 -38.37 10.55
C ASP A 189 12.22 -37.85 9.26
N ALA A 190 11.71 -38.74 8.40
CA ALA A 190 11.05 -38.33 7.17
C ALA A 190 9.72 -37.61 7.43
N VAL A 191 8.96 -38.01 8.44
CA VAL A 191 7.73 -37.29 8.83
C VAL A 191 8.06 -35.89 9.37
N ALA A 192 9.08 -35.76 10.23
CA ALA A 192 9.52 -34.45 10.72
C ALA A 192 9.98 -33.56 9.56
N ALA A 193 10.71 -34.10 8.57
CA ALA A 193 11.11 -33.39 7.37
C ALA A 193 9.90 -32.89 6.54
N ILE A 194 8.85 -33.71 6.37
CA ILE A 194 7.61 -33.30 5.70
C ILE A 194 6.94 -32.15 6.44
N VAL A 195 6.82 -32.25 7.78
CA VAL A 195 6.20 -31.20 8.60
C VAL A 195 6.97 -29.88 8.44
N VAL A 196 8.30 -29.90 8.55
CA VAL A 196 9.12 -28.70 8.34
C VAL A 196 8.99 -28.18 6.91
N GLY A 197 9.02 -29.05 5.90
CA GLY A 197 8.79 -28.68 4.50
C GLY A 197 7.45 -27.96 4.29
N LEU A 198 6.36 -28.45 4.89
CA LEU A 198 5.06 -27.79 4.83
C LEU A 198 5.06 -26.42 5.53
N MET A 199 5.79 -26.27 6.64
CA MET A 199 5.96 -24.97 7.30
C MET A 199 6.67 -23.96 6.40
N VAL A 200 7.80 -24.35 5.78
CA VAL A 200 8.54 -23.50 4.81
C VAL A 200 7.63 -23.14 3.62
N GLY A 201 6.91 -24.12 3.08
CA GLY A 201 5.97 -23.92 1.97
C GLY A 201 4.83 -22.96 2.33
N TRP A 202 4.31 -23.01 3.57
CA TRP A 202 3.29 -22.08 4.05
C TRP A 202 3.81 -20.64 4.12
N VAL A 203 5.05 -20.44 4.61
CA VAL A 203 5.70 -19.11 4.62
C VAL A 203 5.88 -18.60 3.19
N GLY A 204 6.43 -19.42 2.29
CA GLY A 204 6.61 -19.06 0.88
C GLY A 204 5.28 -18.73 0.18
N GLY A 205 4.24 -19.52 0.43
CA GLY A 205 2.88 -19.29 -0.07
C GLY A 205 2.27 -17.99 0.42
N ARG A 206 2.48 -17.63 1.69
CA ARG A 206 2.02 -16.36 2.25
C ARG A 206 2.72 -15.16 1.61
N LEU A 207 4.04 -15.22 1.44
CA LEU A 207 4.81 -14.18 0.75
C LEU A 207 4.34 -14.01 -0.68
N MET A 208 4.22 -15.12 -1.43
CA MET A 208 3.72 -15.13 -2.80
C MET A 208 2.33 -14.51 -2.91
N TRP A 209 1.39 -14.92 -2.05
CA TRP A 209 0.02 -14.38 -2.06
C TRP A 209 -0.03 -12.89 -1.74
N GLN A 210 0.73 -12.44 -0.74
CA GLN A 210 0.79 -11.03 -0.37
C GLN A 210 1.35 -10.18 -1.51
N SER A 211 2.45 -10.59 -2.13
CA SER A 211 3.05 -9.87 -3.26
C SER A 211 2.17 -9.91 -4.51
N SER A 212 1.48 -11.02 -4.78
CA SER A 212 0.51 -11.09 -5.89
C SER A 212 -0.64 -10.12 -5.69
N ARG A 213 -1.18 -10.01 -4.46
CA ARG A 213 -2.23 -9.04 -4.12
C ARG A 213 -1.78 -7.61 -4.34
N GLU A 214 -0.57 -7.29 -3.94
CA GLU A 214 0.02 -5.96 -4.17
C GLU A 214 0.21 -5.69 -5.67
N LEU A 215 0.65 -6.69 -6.44
CA LEU A 215 0.87 -6.55 -7.88
C LEU A 215 -0.42 -6.24 -8.66
N ILE A 216 -1.56 -6.79 -8.22
CA ILE A 216 -2.89 -6.53 -8.80
C ILE A 216 -3.60 -5.31 -8.18
N ASP A 217 -2.85 -4.43 -7.50
CA ASP A 217 -3.35 -3.19 -6.89
C ASP A 217 -4.49 -3.43 -5.88
N THR A 218 -4.38 -4.48 -5.07
CA THR A 218 -5.38 -4.75 -4.03
C THR A 218 -5.49 -3.56 -3.07
N ALA A 219 -6.72 -3.12 -2.86
CA ALA A 219 -7.02 -2.01 -1.97
C ALA A 219 -6.65 -2.28 -0.50
N LEU A 220 -6.49 -1.20 0.26
CA LEU A 220 -6.31 -1.25 1.70
C LEU A 220 -7.53 -1.88 2.40
N PRO A 221 -7.41 -2.30 3.67
CA PRO A 221 -8.57 -2.72 4.45
C PRO A 221 -9.70 -1.69 4.41
N VAL A 222 -10.95 -2.17 4.38
CA VAL A 222 -12.14 -1.32 4.23
C VAL A 222 -12.25 -0.29 5.37
N GLU A 223 -11.83 -0.67 6.56
CA GLU A 223 -11.80 0.19 7.75
C GLU A 223 -10.85 1.38 7.57
N GLU A 224 -9.68 1.17 6.97
CA GLU A 224 -8.71 2.22 6.66
C GLU A 224 -9.25 3.14 5.57
N GLN A 225 -9.83 2.59 4.50
CA GLN A 225 -10.47 3.38 3.43
C GLN A 225 -11.60 4.26 3.98
N ARG A 226 -12.45 3.72 4.87
CA ARG A 226 -13.52 4.48 5.53
C ARG A 226 -12.97 5.57 6.45
N ALA A 227 -11.84 5.34 7.11
CA ALA A 227 -11.18 6.36 7.93
C ALA A 227 -10.64 7.50 7.05
N MET A 228 -9.98 7.18 5.94
CA MET A 228 -9.51 8.16 4.95
C MET A 228 -10.67 8.98 4.38
N ARG A 229 -11.76 8.32 3.97
CA ARG A 229 -12.97 9.00 3.48
C ARG A 229 -13.54 10.00 4.48
N ARG A 230 -13.78 9.56 5.73
CA ARG A 230 -14.32 10.44 6.78
C ARG A 230 -13.41 11.63 7.08
N LEU A 231 -12.10 11.43 7.00
CA LEU A 231 -11.14 12.52 7.18
C LEU A 231 -11.23 13.53 6.02
N ALA A 232 -11.28 13.04 4.78
CA ALA A 232 -11.44 13.90 3.62
C ALA A 232 -12.77 14.69 3.65
N GLU A 233 -13.87 14.04 4.02
CA GLU A 233 -15.19 14.67 4.18
C GLU A 233 -15.25 15.67 5.34
N SER A 234 -14.32 15.60 6.30
CA SER A 234 -14.26 16.55 7.42
C SER A 234 -13.65 17.91 7.06
N VAL A 235 -13.02 18.00 5.87
CA VAL A 235 -12.38 19.24 5.41
C VAL A 235 -13.45 20.27 4.99
N PRO A 236 -13.40 21.51 5.52
CA PRO A 236 -14.34 22.55 5.12
C PRO A 236 -14.34 22.80 3.60
N GLY A 237 -15.53 22.85 3.00
CA GLY A 237 -15.71 23.04 1.55
C GLY A 237 -15.92 21.73 0.78
N VAL A 238 -15.61 20.58 1.39
CA VAL A 238 -15.96 19.26 0.84
C VAL A 238 -17.43 18.96 1.15
N LYS A 239 -18.20 18.61 0.13
CA LYS A 239 -19.60 18.16 0.27
C LYS A 239 -19.71 16.65 0.43
N SER A 240 -19.00 15.93 -0.42
CA SER A 240 -18.89 14.48 -0.40
C SER A 240 -17.57 14.05 -1.06
N VAL A 241 -17.20 12.79 -0.84
CA VAL A 241 -16.09 12.14 -1.52
C VAL A 241 -16.66 10.87 -2.14
N HIS A 242 -16.28 10.53 -3.36
CA HIS A 242 -16.61 9.24 -3.98
C HIS A 242 -15.39 8.69 -4.74
N ASP A 243 -15.53 7.49 -5.32
CA ASP A 243 -14.47 6.80 -6.08
C ASP A 243 -13.08 6.77 -5.42
N LEU A 244 -13.08 6.67 -4.09
CA LEU A 244 -11.87 6.51 -3.29
C LEU A 244 -11.25 5.13 -3.58
N ARG A 245 -10.10 5.16 -4.26
CA ARG A 245 -9.31 3.98 -4.62
C ARG A 245 -7.95 4.06 -3.96
N THR A 246 -7.58 3.02 -3.24
CA THR A 246 -6.25 2.88 -2.65
C THR A 246 -5.51 1.75 -3.34
N ARG A 247 -4.19 1.87 -3.48
CA ARG A 247 -3.30 0.75 -3.83
C ARG A 247 -2.04 0.78 -2.97
N GLN A 248 -1.48 -0.39 -2.72
CA GLN A 248 -0.20 -0.53 -2.01
C GLN A 248 0.96 -0.57 -3.00
N LEU A 249 2.07 0.05 -2.62
CA LEU A 249 3.32 0.06 -3.38
C LEU A 249 4.49 -0.12 -2.40
N GLY A 250 4.88 -1.36 -2.15
CA GLY A 250 5.79 -1.73 -1.07
C GLY A 250 5.25 -1.30 0.30
N SER A 251 6.05 -0.53 1.03
CA SER A 251 5.62 0.09 2.30
C SER A 251 4.64 1.26 2.13
N ASP A 252 4.54 1.80 0.93
CA ASP A 252 3.84 3.05 0.63
C ASP A 252 2.40 2.79 0.15
N VAL A 253 1.57 3.83 0.22
CA VAL A 253 0.19 3.84 -0.24
C VAL A 253 0.01 4.96 -1.25
N VAL A 254 -0.74 4.66 -2.32
CA VAL A 254 -1.23 5.63 -3.29
C VAL A 254 -2.75 5.70 -3.21
N LEU A 255 -3.29 6.91 -3.28
CA LEU A 255 -4.71 7.19 -3.18
C LEU A 255 -5.18 8.02 -4.38
N ASP A 256 -6.24 7.54 -5.01
CA ASP A 256 -7.02 8.29 -5.99
C ASP A 256 -8.40 8.57 -5.38
N LEU A 257 -8.92 9.80 -5.45
CA LEU A 257 -10.25 10.13 -4.92
C LEU A 257 -10.93 11.25 -5.72
N HIS A 258 -12.26 11.27 -5.69
CA HIS A 258 -13.05 12.37 -6.22
C HIS A 258 -13.61 13.19 -5.06
N ILE A 259 -13.54 14.51 -5.16
CA ILE A 259 -13.95 15.44 -4.11
C ILE A 259 -15.03 16.35 -4.69
N VAL A 260 -16.25 16.20 -4.17
CA VAL A 260 -17.37 17.06 -4.56
C VAL A 260 -17.31 18.35 -3.76
N VAL A 261 -17.28 19.48 -4.47
CA VAL A 261 -17.27 20.83 -3.89
C VAL A 261 -18.53 21.61 -4.26
N ALA A 262 -18.63 22.88 -3.86
CA ALA A 262 -19.75 23.70 -4.29
C ALA A 262 -19.65 24.08 -5.79
N PRO A 263 -20.69 23.88 -6.63
CA PRO A 263 -20.61 24.00 -8.09
C PRO A 263 -20.14 25.34 -8.67
N ARG A 264 -20.12 26.39 -7.84
CA ARG A 264 -19.81 27.77 -8.26
C ARG A 264 -18.58 28.35 -7.56
N VAL A 265 -17.79 27.53 -6.85
CA VAL A 265 -16.46 27.96 -6.40
C VAL A 265 -15.56 28.15 -7.61
N THR A 266 -14.52 28.96 -7.47
CA THR A 266 -13.53 29.07 -8.55
C THR A 266 -12.70 27.78 -8.62
N VAL A 267 -12.14 27.49 -9.80
CA VAL A 267 -11.22 26.35 -9.97
C VAL A 267 -10.04 26.46 -8.99
N SER A 268 -9.55 27.67 -8.73
CA SER A 268 -8.46 27.92 -7.77
C SER A 268 -8.85 27.61 -6.33
N GLU A 269 -10.07 27.98 -5.91
CA GLU A 269 -10.58 27.68 -4.57
C GLU A 269 -10.81 26.17 -4.40
N ALA A 270 -11.43 25.51 -5.39
CA ALA A 270 -11.61 24.07 -5.36
C ALA A 270 -10.28 23.30 -5.30
N HIS A 271 -9.28 23.76 -6.05
CA HIS A 271 -7.94 23.17 -6.02
C HIS A 271 -7.31 23.29 -4.61
N GLU A 272 -7.48 24.42 -3.92
CA GLU A 272 -6.98 24.55 -2.55
C GLU A 272 -7.76 23.70 -1.54
N ILE A 273 -9.08 23.51 -1.73
CA ILE A 273 -9.86 22.54 -0.94
C ILE A 273 -9.27 21.14 -1.11
N GLY A 274 -8.98 20.71 -2.35
CA GLY A 274 -8.32 19.44 -2.63
C GLY A 274 -6.92 19.32 -2.01
N ASN A 275 -6.11 20.38 -2.06
CA ASN A 275 -4.81 20.44 -1.39
C ASN A 275 -4.93 20.30 0.13
N ALA A 276 -5.96 20.91 0.74
CA ALA A 276 -6.23 20.77 2.16
C ALA A 276 -6.60 19.33 2.54
N VAL A 277 -7.43 18.65 1.73
CA VAL A 277 -7.73 17.22 1.88
C VAL A 277 -6.45 16.38 1.79
N SER A 278 -5.63 16.58 0.75
CA SER A 278 -4.37 15.85 0.53
C SER A 278 -3.42 16.01 1.72
N ARG A 279 -3.26 17.23 2.24
CA ARG A 279 -2.41 17.54 3.40
C ARG A 279 -2.90 16.82 4.67
N GLN A 280 -4.19 16.90 4.99
CA GLN A 280 -4.74 16.19 6.17
C GLN A 280 -4.59 14.67 6.06
N LEU A 281 -4.84 14.10 4.88
CA LEU A 281 -4.68 12.67 4.65
C LEU A 281 -3.23 12.21 4.87
N ARG A 282 -2.25 12.97 4.35
CA ARG A 282 -0.81 12.69 4.51
C ARG A 282 -0.32 12.84 5.95
N GLU A 283 -0.85 13.82 6.68
CA GLU A 283 -0.55 14.02 8.10
C GLU A 283 -1.08 12.86 8.96
N ALA A 284 -2.29 12.38 8.67
CA ALA A 284 -2.91 11.27 9.40
C ALA A 284 -2.34 9.89 9.00
N HIS A 285 -1.90 9.73 7.74
CA HIS A 285 -1.43 8.47 7.19
C HIS A 285 -0.01 8.64 6.64
N THR A 286 1.00 8.42 7.48
CA THR A 286 2.42 8.62 7.12
C THR A 286 2.92 7.71 6.00
N ARG A 287 2.19 6.63 5.68
CA ARG A 287 2.46 5.73 4.55
C ARG A 287 1.92 6.26 3.21
N LEU A 288 1.06 7.27 3.24
CA LEU A 288 0.44 7.84 2.05
C LEU A 288 1.43 8.75 1.31
N LYS A 289 2.02 8.19 0.24
CA LYS A 289 3.07 8.86 -0.52
C LYS A 289 2.51 9.68 -1.67
N ASP A 290 1.43 9.24 -2.29
CA ASP A 290 0.84 9.91 -3.43
C ASP A 290 -0.68 10.01 -3.31
N VAL A 291 -1.21 11.16 -3.72
CA VAL A 291 -2.64 11.50 -3.65
C VAL A 291 -2.99 12.24 -4.92
N THR A 292 -3.78 11.60 -5.77
CA THR A 292 -4.40 12.23 -6.94
C THR A 292 -5.86 12.47 -6.62
N PHE A 293 -6.30 13.71 -6.71
CA PHE A 293 -7.70 14.05 -6.51
C PHE A 293 -8.30 14.66 -7.77
N HIS A 294 -9.53 14.26 -8.06
CA HIS A 294 -10.40 14.95 -9.00
C HIS A 294 -11.36 15.87 -8.22
N ILE A 295 -11.68 17.02 -8.80
CA ILE A 295 -12.64 17.96 -8.23
C ILE A 295 -13.90 17.86 -9.06
N ASP A 296 -15.01 17.51 -8.40
CA ASP A 296 -16.30 17.42 -9.05
C ASP A 296 -17.24 18.54 -8.55
N PRO A 297 -17.92 19.24 -9.47
CA PRO A 297 -18.89 20.26 -9.09
C PRO A 297 -20.19 19.64 -8.54
N GLU A 298 -20.46 18.39 -8.89
CA GLU A 298 -21.70 17.64 -8.64
C GLU A 298 -21.38 16.19 -8.27
N ASP A 299 -22.34 15.49 -7.67
CA ASP A 299 -22.13 14.09 -7.31
C ASP A 299 -22.54 13.18 -8.48
N ASP A 300 -21.54 12.58 -9.14
CA ASP A 300 -21.69 11.68 -10.27
C ASP A 300 -21.38 10.21 -9.91
N GLU A 301 -21.41 9.86 -8.61
CA GLU A 301 -21.17 8.49 -8.15
C GLU A 301 -22.07 7.46 -8.87
N GLY A 302 -21.43 6.48 -9.52
CA GLY A 302 -22.13 5.43 -10.26
C GLY A 302 -22.69 5.84 -11.63
N GLN A 303 -22.45 7.08 -12.08
CA GLN A 303 -22.76 7.48 -13.45
C GLN A 303 -21.70 6.94 -14.42
N THR A 304 -22.11 6.73 -15.67
CA THR A 304 -21.18 6.35 -16.75
C THR A 304 -20.26 7.52 -17.04
N GLU A 305 -18.96 7.26 -17.19
CA GLU A 305 -17.91 8.24 -17.48
C GLU A 305 -18.40 9.31 -18.48
N HIS A 306 -18.53 10.58 -18.05
CA HIS A 306 -19.16 11.65 -18.84
C HIS A 306 -18.49 11.86 -20.19
N SER A 307 -17.19 11.55 -20.29
CA SER A 307 -16.39 11.58 -21.53
C SER A 307 -16.86 10.60 -22.60
N LEU A 308 -17.68 9.60 -22.25
CA LEU A 308 -18.21 8.60 -23.20
C LEU A 308 -19.52 9.04 -23.86
N ARG A 309 -20.09 10.19 -23.48
CA ARG A 309 -21.31 10.78 -24.07
C ARG A 309 -20.94 11.94 -25.00
N PRO A 310 -21.80 12.30 -25.97
CA PRO A 310 -21.65 13.57 -26.68
C PRO A 310 -21.60 14.73 -25.67
N GLY A 311 -20.52 15.49 -25.69
CA GLY A 311 -20.31 16.59 -24.76
C GLY A 311 -21.23 17.79 -25.02
N LEU A 312 -21.30 18.67 -24.02
CA LEU A 312 -21.87 20.01 -24.19
C LEU A 312 -20.96 20.86 -25.10
N PRO A 313 -21.51 21.86 -25.82
CA PRO A 313 -20.71 22.71 -26.68
C PRO A 313 -19.64 23.44 -25.85
N LEU A 314 -18.44 23.59 -26.41
CA LEU A 314 -17.35 24.28 -25.73
C LEU A 314 -17.53 25.79 -25.82
N ARG A 315 -16.77 26.53 -25.00
CA ARG A 315 -16.83 28.01 -24.93
C ARG A 315 -16.82 28.67 -26.30
N GLU A 316 -15.93 28.26 -27.20
CA GLU A 316 -15.80 28.87 -28.53
C GLU A 316 -17.07 28.69 -29.37
N GLU A 317 -17.66 27.50 -29.37
CA GLU A 317 -18.92 27.20 -30.07
C GLU A 317 -20.09 28.00 -29.48
N ILE A 318 -20.12 28.15 -28.16
CA ILE A 318 -21.11 28.98 -27.47
C ILE A 318 -20.94 30.45 -27.84
N GLU A 319 -19.72 30.98 -27.79
CA GLU A 319 -19.44 32.38 -28.12
C GLU A 319 -19.81 32.70 -29.58
N GLN A 320 -19.49 31.80 -30.52
CA GLN A 320 -19.91 31.94 -31.92
C GLN A 320 -21.45 31.98 -32.06
N LEU A 321 -22.15 31.06 -31.40
CA LEU A 321 -23.62 31.01 -31.42
C LEU A 321 -24.25 32.27 -30.79
N LEU A 322 -23.68 32.75 -29.70
CA LEU A 322 -24.15 33.96 -29.02
C LEU A 322 -23.82 35.22 -29.84
N ASP A 323 -22.69 35.28 -30.55
CA ASP A 323 -22.39 36.37 -31.47
C ASP A 323 -23.40 36.43 -32.63
N GLU A 324 -23.76 35.28 -33.22
CA GLU A 324 -24.77 35.21 -34.27
C GLU A 324 -26.14 35.69 -33.79
N ARG A 325 -26.55 35.30 -32.57
CA ARG A 325 -27.88 35.61 -32.04
C ARG A 325 -27.97 36.98 -31.36
N TRP A 326 -26.92 37.44 -30.70
CA TRP A 326 -26.97 38.60 -29.81
C TRP A 326 -26.08 39.77 -30.23
N SER A 327 -25.37 39.72 -31.37
CA SER A 327 -24.55 40.84 -31.87
C SER A 327 -25.27 42.20 -31.93
N HIS A 328 -26.59 42.19 -32.12
CA HIS A 328 -27.43 43.39 -32.15
C HIS A 328 -27.95 43.84 -30.78
N GLN A 329 -27.84 42.99 -29.75
CA GLN A 329 -28.35 43.26 -28.41
C GLN A 329 -27.36 44.15 -27.64
N ARG A 330 -27.88 45.20 -27.00
CA ARG A 330 -27.05 46.13 -26.19
C ARG A 330 -26.30 45.42 -25.06
N ALA A 331 -26.95 44.48 -24.40
CA ALA A 331 -26.34 43.69 -23.32
C ALA A 331 -25.10 42.92 -23.80
N TRP A 332 -25.10 42.42 -25.03
CA TRP A 332 -23.96 41.70 -25.58
C TRP A 332 -22.82 42.62 -26.03
N GLN A 333 -23.16 43.80 -26.58
CA GLN A 333 -22.19 44.81 -27.01
C GLN A 333 -21.44 45.44 -25.83
N HIS A 334 -22.11 45.63 -24.70
CA HIS A 334 -21.54 46.19 -23.47
C HIS A 334 -21.16 45.12 -22.43
N ARG A 335 -20.89 43.89 -22.87
CA ARG A 335 -20.50 42.80 -21.97
C ARG A 335 -19.10 43.03 -21.40
N THR A 336 -18.96 42.82 -20.10
CA THR A 336 -17.68 42.87 -19.38
C THR A 336 -17.10 41.48 -19.15
N ALA A 337 -17.97 40.47 -18.94
CA ALA A 337 -17.55 39.08 -18.76
C ALA A 337 -18.66 38.08 -19.17
N LEU A 338 -18.24 36.87 -19.51
CA LEU A 338 -19.11 35.73 -19.82
C LEU A 338 -18.63 34.49 -19.05
N ASN A 339 -19.41 34.10 -18.04
CA ASN A 339 -19.14 32.90 -17.25
C ASN A 339 -20.10 31.79 -17.69
N LEU A 340 -19.54 30.62 -17.96
CA LEU A 340 -20.25 29.42 -18.35
C LEU A 340 -20.06 28.38 -17.25
N HIS A 341 -21.15 27.87 -16.68
CA HIS A 341 -21.12 26.81 -15.69
C HIS A 341 -21.79 25.56 -16.27
N TYR A 342 -21.03 24.48 -16.39
CA TYR A 342 -21.48 23.20 -16.93
C TYR A 342 -21.98 22.35 -15.76
N LEU A 343 -23.31 22.29 -15.59
CA LEU A 343 -23.98 21.70 -14.43
C LEU A 343 -25.24 20.97 -14.89
N ASP A 344 -25.55 19.82 -14.29
CA ASP A 344 -26.75 19.02 -14.57
C ASP A 344 -26.96 18.72 -16.08
N ASP A 345 -25.89 18.37 -16.81
CA ASP A 345 -25.87 18.19 -18.28
C ASP A 345 -26.42 19.41 -19.06
N ARG A 346 -26.28 20.61 -18.48
CA ARG A 346 -26.69 21.90 -19.06
C ARG A 346 -25.61 22.96 -18.85
N ILE A 347 -25.79 24.10 -19.50
CA ILE A 347 -24.90 25.25 -19.39
C ILE A 347 -25.67 26.45 -18.83
N ASP A 348 -25.32 26.82 -17.60
CA ASP A 348 -25.73 28.06 -16.98
C ASP A 348 -24.85 29.22 -17.49
N ILE A 349 -25.49 30.24 -18.03
CA ILE A 349 -24.84 31.41 -18.64
C ILE A 349 -24.97 32.60 -17.68
N SER A 350 -23.85 33.16 -17.26
CA SER A 350 -23.82 34.42 -16.50
C SER A 350 -23.14 35.50 -17.33
N LEU A 351 -23.94 36.43 -17.85
CA LEU A 351 -23.50 37.57 -18.64
C LEU A 351 -23.35 38.79 -17.72
N TYR A 352 -22.19 39.40 -17.74
CA TYR A 352 -21.92 40.64 -17.01
C TYR A 352 -21.88 41.80 -17.99
N VAL A 353 -22.51 42.91 -17.63
CA VAL A 353 -22.64 44.12 -18.45
C VAL A 353 -22.19 45.35 -17.67
N ASP A 354 -21.76 46.38 -18.40
CA ASP A 354 -21.35 47.65 -17.80
C ASP A 354 -22.47 48.29 -16.96
N SER A 355 -22.06 49.04 -15.95
CA SER A 355 -22.87 49.90 -15.09
C SER A 355 -23.70 50.96 -15.84
N ASP A 356 -23.39 51.25 -17.10
CA ASP A 356 -24.12 52.23 -17.92
C ASP A 356 -25.54 51.77 -18.34
N ILE A 357 -25.92 50.51 -18.09
CA ILE A 357 -27.27 49.99 -18.38
C ILE A 357 -28.21 50.23 -17.19
N HIS A 358 -29.36 50.90 -17.38
CA HIS A 358 -30.29 51.18 -16.28
C HIS A 358 -30.98 49.91 -15.75
N HIS A 359 -31.26 49.85 -14.45
CA HIS A 359 -31.81 48.65 -13.79
C HIS A 359 -33.17 48.20 -14.37
N GLY A 360 -34.02 49.14 -14.79
CA GLY A 360 -35.29 48.84 -15.45
C GLY A 360 -35.15 48.19 -16.84
N ASP A 361 -34.02 48.42 -17.51
CA ASP A 361 -33.72 47.81 -18.81
C ASP A 361 -33.17 46.39 -18.64
N LEU A 362 -32.56 46.05 -17.49
CA LEU A 362 -31.92 44.74 -17.27
C LEU A 362 -32.94 43.59 -17.27
N ASP A 363 -34.09 43.77 -16.59
CA ASP A 363 -35.12 42.73 -16.56
C ASP A 363 -35.69 42.49 -17.95
N GLU A 364 -35.97 43.56 -18.72
CA GLU A 364 -36.47 43.43 -20.09
C GLU A 364 -35.45 42.78 -21.01
N LEU A 365 -34.17 43.19 -20.93
CA LEU A 365 -33.07 42.60 -21.67
C LEU A 365 -32.89 41.11 -21.31
N ALA A 366 -32.94 40.75 -20.03
CA ALA A 366 -32.84 39.36 -19.60
C ALA A 366 -33.96 38.49 -20.19
N HIS A 367 -35.21 38.98 -20.20
CA HIS A 367 -36.33 38.27 -20.83
C HIS A 367 -36.15 38.13 -22.35
N GLN A 368 -35.63 39.15 -23.03
CA GLN A 368 -35.32 39.07 -24.46
C GLN A 368 -34.25 38.01 -24.74
N LEU A 369 -33.13 38.05 -24.01
CA LEU A 369 -32.03 37.10 -24.15
C LEU A 369 -32.47 35.65 -23.84
N CYS A 370 -33.30 35.44 -22.82
CA CYS A 370 -33.86 34.12 -22.51
C CYS A 370 -34.66 33.55 -23.68
N ARG A 371 -35.53 34.35 -24.32
CA ARG A 371 -36.34 33.91 -25.47
C ARG A 371 -35.47 33.48 -26.65
N ASP A 372 -34.36 34.19 -26.89
CA ASP A 372 -33.43 33.86 -27.98
C ASP A 372 -32.71 32.51 -27.78
N LEU A 373 -32.67 32.00 -26.54
CA LEU A 373 -32.04 30.73 -26.16
C LEU A 373 -33.02 29.56 -25.98
N GLU A 374 -34.34 29.79 -25.96
CA GLU A 374 -35.35 28.75 -25.69
C GLU A 374 -35.25 27.54 -26.65
N THR A 375 -34.73 27.75 -27.87
CA THR A 375 -34.56 26.69 -28.87
C THR A 375 -33.39 25.75 -28.59
N LEU A 376 -32.51 26.07 -27.64
CA LEU A 376 -31.28 25.35 -27.36
C LEU A 376 -31.47 24.38 -26.18
N PRO A 377 -31.44 23.05 -26.41
CA PRO A 377 -31.81 22.08 -25.39
C PRO A 377 -30.82 21.98 -24.23
N TRP A 378 -29.58 22.42 -24.44
CA TRP A 378 -28.50 22.37 -23.45
C TRP A 378 -28.44 23.61 -22.53
N VAL A 379 -29.24 24.65 -22.79
CA VAL A 379 -29.22 25.86 -21.96
C VAL A 379 -29.88 25.58 -20.60
N GLY A 380 -29.20 25.97 -19.53
CA GLY A 380 -29.69 25.98 -18.16
C GLY A 380 -30.30 27.32 -17.79
N GLN A 381 -29.74 27.98 -16.79
CA GLN A 381 -30.13 29.32 -16.32
C GLN A 381 -29.33 30.41 -17.02
N LEU A 382 -30.00 31.47 -17.47
CA LEU A 382 -29.36 32.73 -17.85
C LEU A 382 -29.45 33.73 -16.70
N LYS A 383 -28.33 34.34 -16.32
CA LYS A 383 -28.27 35.44 -15.35
C LYS A 383 -27.57 36.64 -15.96
N LEU A 384 -28.23 37.79 -15.91
CA LEU A 384 -27.67 39.07 -16.31
C LEU A 384 -27.23 39.83 -15.06
N TRP A 385 -25.98 40.26 -15.03
CA TRP A 385 -25.37 40.95 -13.90
C TRP A 385 -24.84 42.31 -14.33
N GLN A 386 -25.05 43.32 -13.52
CA GLN A 386 -24.49 44.66 -13.76
C GLN A 386 -23.21 44.85 -12.93
N GLY A 387 -22.12 45.24 -13.59
CA GLY A 387 -20.83 45.51 -12.97
C GLY A 387 -19.65 44.82 -13.68
N PRO A 388 -18.42 44.98 -13.13
CA PRO A 388 -17.19 44.53 -13.80
C PRO A 388 -17.04 43.00 -13.90
N GLY A 389 -18.00 42.22 -13.40
CA GLY A 389 -17.86 40.78 -13.23
C GLY A 389 -17.00 40.41 -12.02
N LYS A 390 -17.15 39.16 -11.55
CA LYS A 390 -16.10 38.55 -10.73
C LYS A 390 -14.99 38.16 -11.71
N ALA A 391 -13.86 38.85 -11.62
CA ALA A 391 -12.63 38.49 -12.33
C ALA A 391 -12.15 37.09 -11.93
#